data_AF-A0A0N0SXT6-F1
#
_entry.id   AF-A0A0N0SXT6-F1
#
_cell.length_a   1.000
_cell.length_b   1.000
_cell.length_c   1.000
_cell.angle_alpha   90.00
_cell.angle_beta   90.00
_cell.angle_gamma   90.00
#
_symmetry.space_group_name_H-M   'P 1'
#
loop_
_entity.id
_entity.type
_entity.pdbx_description
1 polymer ?
#
loop_
_entity_poly.entity_id
_entity_poly.type
_entity_poly.pdbx_seq_one_letter_code
_entity_poly.pdbx_strand_id
1 'polypeptide(L)'
;MASPEFATLWAAQDVALLVTREFRVYGNPAVGQIVYWCTTLAVTATPETYINVYTPADDISRERVEWLLAHPEAIPAPAHTLTGRWPRRASAPRRTRALAPFRHRP
;
A
#
# COMPACT_ATOMS: atom_id res chain seq x y z
N MET A 1 -24.76 -3.09 1.84
CA MET A 1 -24.67 -2.45 3.17
C MET A 1 -23.20 -2.31 3.54
N ALA A 2 -22.80 -1.15 4.07
CA ALA A 2 -21.40 -0.91 4.47
C ALA A 2 -21.03 -1.76 5.70
N SER A 3 -19.74 -2.13 5.82
CA SER A 3 -19.23 -2.90 6.96
C SER A 3 -19.47 -2.15 8.28
N PRO A 4 -19.97 -2.79 9.35
CA PRO A 4 -20.09 -2.16 10.67
C PRO A 4 -18.74 -1.64 11.19
N GLU A 5 -17.66 -2.37 10.91
CA GLU A 5 -16.29 -1.97 11.26
C GLU A 5 -15.89 -0.68 10.53
N PHE A 6 -16.29 -0.54 9.25
CA PHE A 6 -16.07 0.69 8.49
C PHE A 6 -16.88 1.87 9.07
N ALA A 7 -18.15 1.65 9.44
CA ALA A 7 -18.99 2.70 10.02
C ALA A 7 -18.42 3.24 11.33
N THR A 8 -17.90 2.36 12.20
CA THR A 8 -17.22 2.76 13.45
C THR A 8 -15.95 3.57 13.17
N LEU A 9 -15.09 3.12 12.26
CA LEU A 9 -13.86 3.85 11.89
C LEU A 9 -14.17 5.21 11.25
N TRP A 10 -15.19 5.26 10.39
CA TRP A 10 -15.66 6.49 9.75
C TRP A 10 -16.22 7.50 10.77
N ALA A 11 -17.06 7.04 11.70
CA ALA A 11 -17.60 7.87 12.77
C ALA A 11 -16.50 8.41 13.70
N ALA A 12 -15.46 7.60 13.97
CA ALA A 12 -14.31 8.01 14.76
C ALA A 12 -13.36 8.97 14.01
N GLN A 13 -13.55 9.17 12.70
CA GLN A 13 -12.57 9.80 11.80
C GLN A 13 -11.17 9.17 11.97
N ASP A 14 -11.07 7.92 12.44
CA ASP A 14 -9.82 7.14 12.57
C ASP A 14 -9.51 6.47 11.22
N VAL A 15 -9.68 7.23 10.15
CA VAL A 15 -9.18 6.87 8.83
C VAL A 15 -7.70 7.25 8.80
N ALA A 16 -6.85 6.30 8.39
CA ALA A 16 -5.41 6.52 8.36
C ALA A 16 -5.06 7.82 7.61
N LEU A 17 -4.12 8.59 8.14
CA LEU A 17 -3.58 9.76 7.47
C LEU A 17 -3.04 9.37 6.09
N LEU A 18 -3.21 10.23 5.08
CA LEU A 18 -2.59 10.06 3.78
C LEU A 18 -1.07 9.88 3.97
N VAL A 19 -0.59 8.67 3.69
CA VAL A 19 0.84 8.38 3.72
C VAL A 19 1.36 8.71 2.33
N THR A 20 2.15 9.77 2.19
CA THR A 20 2.70 10.22 0.90
C THR A 20 3.70 9.23 0.28
N ARG A 21 4.18 8.25 1.05
CA ARG A 21 5.03 7.15 0.59
C ARG A 21 4.51 5.83 1.14
N GLU A 22 3.81 5.08 0.29
CA GLU A 22 3.20 3.83 0.70
C GLU A 22 4.14 2.65 0.43
N PHE A 23 4.41 1.87 1.47
CA PHE A 23 4.97 0.53 1.32
C PHE A 23 3.89 -0.43 0.85
N ARG A 24 4.07 -1.08 -0.29
CA ARG A 24 3.13 -2.03 -0.84
C ARG A 24 3.74 -3.42 -0.94
N VAL A 25 3.01 -4.42 -0.47
CA VAL A 25 3.43 -5.83 -0.51
C VAL A 25 2.44 -6.57 -1.38
N TYR A 26 2.92 -7.15 -2.48
CA TYR A 26 2.13 -7.91 -3.43
C TYR A 26 2.52 -9.37 -3.38
N GLY A 27 1.53 -10.27 -3.28
CA GLY A 27 1.76 -11.70 -3.48
C GLY A 27 1.69 -12.05 -4.96
N ASN A 28 2.73 -12.66 -5.50
CA ASN A 28 2.73 -13.26 -6.83
C ASN A 28 2.93 -14.79 -6.69
N PRO A 29 2.09 -15.64 -7.31
CA PRO A 29 2.21 -17.09 -7.13
C PRO A 29 3.51 -17.69 -7.69
N ALA A 30 4.14 -17.07 -8.69
CA ALA A 30 5.36 -17.60 -9.31
C ALA A 30 6.63 -17.24 -8.51
N VAL A 31 6.70 -16.02 -7.96
CA VAL A 31 7.92 -15.50 -7.32
C VAL A 31 7.76 -15.20 -5.82
N GLY A 32 6.57 -15.38 -5.27
CA GLY A 32 6.24 -15.05 -3.88
C GLY A 32 5.96 -13.55 -3.67
N GLN A 33 6.32 -13.02 -2.51
CA GLN A 33 6.02 -11.62 -2.17
C GLN A 33 6.99 -10.65 -2.83
N ILE A 34 6.48 -9.52 -3.31
CA ILE A 34 7.29 -8.40 -3.82
C ILE A 34 6.95 -7.15 -3.03
N VAL A 35 7.97 -6.48 -2.51
CA VAL A 35 7.81 -5.28 -1.71
C VAL A 35 8.21 -4.06 -2.56
N TYR A 36 7.35 -3.04 -2.56
CA TYR A 36 7.56 -1.81 -3.31
C TYR A 36 7.42 -0.57 -2.42
N TRP A 37 8.17 0.45 -2.80
CA TRP A 37 7.82 1.84 -2.54
C TRP A 37 6.93 2.35 -3.66
N CYS A 38 5.74 2.81 -3.31
CA CYS A 38 4.82 3.43 -4.25
C CYS A 38 4.89 4.96 -4.12
N THR A 39 5.12 5.63 -5.24
CA THR A 39 4.98 7.08 -5.37
C THR A 39 3.80 7.37 -6.28
N THR A 40 2.80 8.09 -5.75
CA THR A 40 1.62 8.49 -6.50
C THR A 40 1.74 9.95 -6.90
N LEU A 41 1.62 10.23 -8.20
CA LEU A 41 1.74 11.55 -8.79
C LEU A 41 0.40 11.91 -9.43
N ALA A 42 -0.24 13.00 -8.97
CA ALA A 42 -1.44 13.52 -9.62
C ALA A 42 -1.08 14.18 -10.95
N VAL A 43 -1.82 13.85 -12.02
CA VAL A 43 -1.68 14.49 -13.33
C VAL A 43 -2.55 15.74 -13.32
N THR A 44 -1.95 16.88 -13.00
CA THR A 44 -2.69 18.14 -12.76
C THR A 44 -3.51 18.64 -13.95
N ALA A 45 -3.13 18.27 -15.18
CA ALA A 45 -3.88 18.60 -16.39
C ALA A 45 -5.17 17.76 -16.57
N THR A 46 -5.29 16.62 -15.89
CA THR A 46 -6.41 15.69 -16.05
C THR A 46 -6.94 15.32 -14.66
N PRO A 47 -8.08 15.90 -14.23
CA PRO A 47 -8.67 15.59 -12.94
C PRO A 47 -8.80 14.08 -12.70
N GLU A 48 -8.60 13.67 -11.46
CA GLU A 48 -8.71 12.27 -11.00
C GLU A 48 -7.73 11.27 -11.64
N THR A 49 -6.79 11.76 -12.45
CA THR A 49 -5.75 10.92 -13.05
C THR A 49 -4.51 10.91 -12.18
N TYR A 50 -3.99 9.71 -11.90
CA TYR A 50 -2.80 9.50 -11.11
C TYR A 50 -1.84 8.53 -11.80
N ILE A 51 -0.53 8.78 -11.67
CA ILE A 51 0.53 7.85 -12.03
C ILE A 51 1.07 7.22 -10.75
N ASN A 52 1.13 5.89 -10.71
CA ASN A 52 1.76 5.15 -9.62
C ASN A 52 3.08 4.55 -10.08
N VAL A 53 4.18 4.97 -9.45
CA VAL A 53 5.51 4.41 -9.68
C VAL A 53 5.82 3.42 -8.57
N TYR A 54 5.99 2.15 -8.94
CA TYR A 54 6.35 1.06 -8.05
C TYR A 54 7.85 0.77 -8.16
N THR A 55 8.61 1.16 -7.14
CA THR A 55 10.06 0.88 -7.07
C THR A 55 10.30 -0.29 -6.11
N PRO A 56 10.98 -1.38 -6.52
CA PRO A 56 11.32 -2.47 -5.61
C PRO A 56 12.04 -1.95 -4.36
N ALA A 57 11.62 -2.43 -3.19
CA ALA A 57 12.10 -1.90 -1.92
C ALA A 57 13.46 -2.46 -1.47
N ASP A 58 13.84 -3.62 -2.02
CA ASP A 58 15.06 -4.36 -1.73
C ASP A 58 15.51 -5.17 -2.97
N ASP A 59 16.71 -5.73 -2.90
CA ASP A 59 17.31 -6.48 -4.02
C ASP A 59 16.54 -7.76 -4.33
N ILE A 60 16.00 -8.44 -3.32
CA ILE A 60 15.16 -9.62 -3.52
C ILE A 60 13.92 -9.26 -4.36
N SER A 61 13.26 -8.15 -4.02
CA SER A 61 12.10 -7.66 -4.77
C SER A 61 12.49 -7.22 -6.18
N ARG A 62 13.70 -6.67 -6.38
CA ARG A 62 14.23 -6.32 -7.71
C ARG A 62 14.43 -7.56 -8.56
N GLU A 63 15.14 -8.57 -8.05
CA GLU A 63 15.40 -9.83 -8.74
C GLU A 63 14.09 -10.53 -9.14
N ARG A 64 13.10 -10.53 -8.25
CA ARG A 64 11.75 -11.07 -8.55
C ARG A 64 11.07 -10.34 -9.70
N VAL A 65 11.16 -9.01 -9.75
CA VAL A 65 10.60 -8.21 -10.84
C VAL A 65 11.33 -8.49 -12.16
N GLU A 66 12.67 -8.51 -12.13
CA GLU A 66 13.48 -8.82 -13.32
C GLU A 66 13.16 -10.22 -13.85
N TRP A 67 13.01 -11.20 -12.96
CA TRP A 67 12.61 -12.55 -13.34
C TRP A 67 11.23 -12.58 -14.00
N LEU A 68 10.23 -11.88 -13.43
CA LEU A 68 8.89 -11.81 -14.01
C LEU A 68 8.87 -11.12 -15.39
N LEU A 69 9.71 -10.11 -15.58
CA LEU A 69 9.84 -9.44 -16.88
C LEU A 69 10.49 -10.35 -17.93
N ALA A 70 11.42 -11.21 -17.51
CA ALA A 70 12.05 -12.20 -18.38
C ALA A 70 11.17 -13.41 -18.69
N HIS A 71 10.18 -13.73 -17.84
CA HIS A 71 9.31 -14.91 -17.96
C HIS A 71 7.82 -14.52 -17.90
N PRO A 72 7.31 -13.76 -18.88
CA PRO A 72 5.92 -13.31 -18.89
C PRO A 72 4.92 -14.48 -18.91
N GLU A 73 5.28 -15.62 -19.50
CA GLU A 73 4.49 -16.85 -19.53
C GLU A 73 4.32 -17.50 -18.15
N ALA A 74 5.23 -17.22 -17.22
CA ALA A 74 5.19 -17.75 -15.87
C ALA A 74 4.27 -16.96 -14.95
N ILE A 75 3.67 -15.85 -15.41
CA ILE A 75 2.66 -15.10 -14.66
C ILE A 75 1.33 -15.83 -14.80
N PRO A 76 0.87 -16.59 -13.79
CA PRO A 76 -0.42 -17.24 -13.90
C PRO A 76 -1.51 -16.18 -14.02
N ALA A 77 -2.53 -16.47 -14.83
CA ALA A 77 -3.75 -15.68 -14.82
C ALA A 77 -4.25 -15.58 -13.38
N PRO A 78 -4.68 -14.40 -12.90
CA PRO A 78 -5.18 -14.27 -11.54
C PRO A 78 -6.32 -15.27 -11.32
N ALA A 79 -6.20 -16.10 -10.30
CA ALA A 79 -7.34 -16.82 -9.78
C ALA A 79 -8.34 -15.76 -9.28
N HIS A 80 -9.41 -15.52 -10.04
CA HIS A 80 -10.47 -14.57 -9.69
C HIS A 80 -11.40 -15.11 -8.59
N THR A 81 -11.10 -16.28 -8.04
CA THR A 81 -11.74 -16.84 -6.86
C THR A 81 -11.16 -16.17 -5.61
N LEU A 82 -11.85 -15.13 -5.12
CA LEU A 82 -11.61 -14.52 -3.81
C LEU A 82 -12.04 -15.48 -2.68
N THR A 83 -11.37 -16.61 -2.54
CA THR A 83 -11.57 -17.55 -1.41
C THR A 83 -10.32 -17.51 -0.54
N GLY A 84 -10.08 -16.41 0.16
CA GLY A 84 -8.88 -16.29 0.97
C GLY A 84 -8.85 -15.03 1.81
N ARG A 85 -9.22 -15.19 3.10
CA ARG A 85 -9.04 -14.20 4.15
C ARG A 85 -7.61 -13.67 4.13
N TRP A 86 -7.44 -12.37 3.83
CA TRP A 86 -6.14 -11.71 3.91
C TRP A 86 -5.58 -11.87 5.34
N PRO A 87 -4.30 -12.23 5.54
CA PRO A 87 -3.72 -12.25 6.87
C PRO A 87 -3.84 -10.84 7.46
N ARG A 88 -4.49 -10.71 8.63
CA ARG A 88 -4.53 -9.45 9.38
C ARG A 88 -3.08 -9.03 9.60
N ARG A 89 -2.66 -7.88 9.05
CA ARG A 89 -1.40 -7.26 9.48
C ARG A 89 -1.47 -7.10 11.00
N ALA A 90 -0.47 -7.61 11.71
CA ALA A 90 -0.23 -7.14 13.06
C ALA A 90 0.03 -5.64 12.96
N SER A 91 -0.82 -4.84 13.61
CA SER A 91 -0.66 -3.39 13.67
C SER A 91 0.72 -3.08 14.24
N ALA A 92 1.56 -2.39 13.47
CA ALA A 92 2.78 -1.83 14.03
C ALA A 92 2.40 -0.90 15.20
N PRO A 93 3.13 -0.91 16.33
CA PRO A 93 2.80 -0.03 17.45
C PRO A 93 2.83 1.42 16.99
N ARG A 94 1.73 2.15 17.25
CA ARG A 94 1.63 3.60 16.99
C ARG A 94 2.80 4.27 17.75
N ARG A 95 3.80 4.78 17.04
CA ARG A 95 4.79 5.69 17.65
C ARG A 95 4.05 6.99 17.97
N THR A 96 3.67 7.17 19.22
CA THR A 96 3.15 8.44 19.72
C THR A 96 4.26 9.49 19.62
N ARG A 97 4.25 10.29 18.55
CA ARG A 97 5.04 11.53 18.52
C ARG A 97 4.26 12.53 19.35
N ALA A 98 4.73 12.80 20.57
CA ALA A 98 4.19 13.88 21.39
C ALA A 98 4.26 15.19 20.59
N LEU A 99 3.11 15.80 20.35
CA LEU A 99 3.01 17.17 19.84
C LEU A 99 3.43 18.09 20.98
N ALA A 100 4.59 18.73 20.85
CA ALA A 100 4.97 19.82 21.73
C ALA A 100 3.98 21.00 21.51
N PRO A 101 3.47 21.65 22.57
CA PRO A 101 2.54 22.75 22.41
C PRO A 101 3.22 23.94 21.74
N PHE A 102 2.59 24.45 20.67
CA PHE A 102 2.93 25.73 20.05
C PHE A 102 2.78 26.85 21.10
N ARG A 103 3.90 27.45 21.52
CA ARG A 103 3.88 28.68 22.31
C ARG A 103 3.68 29.87 21.37
N HIS A 104 2.54 30.53 21.45
CA HIS A 104 2.40 31.90 20.94
C HIS A 104 3.33 32.82 21.74
N ARG A 105 4.23 33.53 21.05
CA ARG A 105 4.90 34.70 21.61
C ARG A 105 4.04 35.93 21.33
N PRO A 106 3.92 36.86 22.29
CA PRO A 106 3.23 38.15 22.10
C PRO A 106 3.97 39.04 21.10
#